data_AF-A0A1W6EW21-F1
#
_entry.id   AF-A0A1W6EW21-F1
#
_cell.length_a   1.000
_cell.length_b   1.000
_cell.length_c   1.000
_cell.angle_alpha   90.00
_cell.angle_beta   90.00
_cell.angle_gamma   90.00
#
_symmetry.space_group_name_H-M   'P 1'
#
loop_
_entity.id
_entity.type
_entity.pdbx_description
1 polymer ?
#
loop_
_entity_poly.entity_id
_entity_poly.type
_entity_poly.pdbx_seq_one_letter_code
_entity_poly.pdbx_strand_id
1 'polypeptide(L)'
;MPIMPYINFSTVTIFLYLLMTVQSQVMTWLMLGEMFQKEEVSIETDLMSEELFFPVSKTEFFEVKTNEERIITSVIAASIHMQGYVTVLSGGINHTKVEVLYASKYSFPDILYIYIQSARQFPNSVNENAAKTSIQTSFYVPKRPWTMSEMRAAFLHKKS
;
A
#
# COMPACT_ATOMS: atom_id res chain seq x y z
N MET A 1 -19.84 -14.89 -53.00
CA MET A 1 -20.29 -13.72 -52.21
C MET A 1 -19.58 -13.81 -50.86
N PRO A 2 -18.46 -13.08 -50.62
CA PRO A 2 -17.74 -13.20 -49.36
C PRO A 2 -18.37 -12.27 -48.32
N ILE A 3 -18.74 -12.84 -47.17
CA ILE A 3 -19.21 -12.12 -46.00
C ILE A 3 -17.97 -11.60 -45.27
N MET A 4 -17.68 -10.30 -45.39
CA MET A 4 -16.69 -9.63 -44.54
C MET A 4 -17.29 -9.48 -43.13
N PRO A 5 -16.61 -9.94 -42.06
CA PRO A 5 -17.05 -9.62 -40.72
C PRO A 5 -16.66 -8.18 -40.42
N TYR A 6 -17.66 -7.31 -40.30
CA TYR A 6 -17.49 -5.96 -39.77
C TYR A 6 -17.11 -6.07 -38.30
N ILE A 7 -15.80 -6.08 -38.02
CA ILE A 7 -15.30 -5.90 -36.66
C ILE A 7 -15.64 -4.46 -36.28
N ASN A 8 -16.63 -4.31 -35.42
CA ASN A 8 -17.15 -3.01 -35.02
C ASN A 8 -16.06 -2.27 -34.22
N PHE A 9 -15.59 -1.13 -34.75
CA PHE A 9 -14.52 -0.33 -34.15
C PHE A 9 -14.83 0.01 -32.68
N SER A 10 -16.11 0.19 -32.35
CA SER A 10 -16.58 0.41 -30.99
C SER A 10 -16.35 -0.80 -30.08
N THR A 11 -16.57 -2.04 -30.58
CA THR A 11 -16.29 -3.25 -29.79
C THR A 11 -14.81 -3.44 -29.53
N VAL A 12 -13.94 -3.17 -30.50
CA VAL A 12 -12.48 -3.26 -30.31
C VAL A 12 -12.01 -2.18 -29.34
N THR A 13 -12.53 -0.96 -29.45
CA THR A 13 -12.17 0.16 -28.57
C THR A 13 -12.63 -0.12 -27.13
N ILE A 14 -13.87 -0.59 -26.93
CA ILE A 14 -14.37 -0.97 -25.59
C ILE A 14 -13.54 -2.12 -25.02
N PHE A 15 -13.19 -3.12 -25.82
CA PHE A 15 -12.37 -4.25 -25.36
C PHE A 15 -10.97 -3.81 -24.97
N LEU A 16 -10.33 -2.92 -25.74
CA LEU A 16 -9.02 -2.33 -25.42
C LEU A 16 -9.08 -1.44 -24.16
N TYR A 17 -10.15 -0.67 -24.00
CA TYR A 17 -10.36 0.17 -22.82
C TYR A 17 -10.55 -0.69 -21.57
N LEU A 18 -11.34 -1.77 -21.68
CA LEU A 18 -11.53 -2.74 -20.61
C LEU A 18 -10.23 -3.49 -20.29
N LEU A 19 -9.45 -3.88 -21.30
CA LEU A 19 -8.13 -4.52 -21.11
C LEU A 19 -7.17 -3.61 -20.34
N MET A 20 -7.11 -2.32 -20.71
CA MET A 20 -6.28 -1.31 -20.03
C MET A 20 -6.73 -1.08 -18.58
N THR A 21 -8.03 -1.08 -18.31
CA THR A 21 -8.56 -0.93 -16.93
C THR A 21 -8.35 -2.18 -16.06
N VAL A 22 -8.26 -3.36 -16.67
CA VAL A 22 -8.04 -4.64 -15.97
C VAL A 22 -6.56 -4.86 -15.65
N GLN A 23 -5.62 -4.18 -16.33
CA GLN A 23 -4.20 -4.53 -16.25
C GLN A 23 -3.44 -4.00 -15.02
N SER A 24 -3.95 -3.02 -14.26
CA SER A 24 -3.47 -2.72 -12.90
C SER A 24 -4.26 -1.53 -12.36
N GLN A 25 -4.86 -1.65 -11.17
CA GLN A 25 -5.07 -0.48 -10.34
C GLN A 25 -3.67 0.06 -10.02
N VAL A 26 -3.12 0.91 -10.87
CA VAL A 26 -1.79 1.46 -10.68
C VAL A 26 -1.89 2.40 -9.46
N MET A 27 -1.43 1.92 -8.32
CA MET A 27 -1.65 2.58 -7.04
C MET A 27 -0.62 3.71 -6.85
N THR A 28 -1.07 4.90 -6.47
CA THR A 28 -0.17 6.00 -6.08
C THR A 28 0.25 5.89 -4.61
N TRP A 29 -0.46 5.07 -3.83
CA TRP A 29 -0.12 4.71 -2.46
C TRP A 29 -0.63 3.31 -2.15
N LEU A 30 0.07 2.60 -1.28
CA LEU A 30 -0.33 1.29 -0.78
C LEU A 30 0.02 1.18 0.70
N MET A 31 -0.78 0.40 1.42
CA MET A 31 -0.51 -0.05 2.78
C MET A 31 -0.56 -1.58 2.79
N LEU A 32 0.46 -2.22 3.35
CA LEU A 32 0.50 -3.64 3.61
C LEU A 32 0.64 -3.87 5.11
N GLY A 33 -0.24 -4.70 5.66
CA GLY A 33 -0.22 -5.10 7.07
C GLY A 33 -0.96 -4.12 7.97
N GLU A 34 -0.93 -4.43 9.26
CA GLU A 34 -1.60 -3.63 10.29
C GLU A 34 -0.57 -2.79 11.04
N MET A 35 -0.88 -1.51 11.21
CA MET A 35 -0.09 -0.62 12.03
C MET A 35 -0.54 -0.79 13.48
N PHE A 36 0.36 -1.24 14.33
CA PHE A 36 0.10 -1.42 15.74
C PHE A 36 0.42 -0.15 16.52
N GLN A 37 -0.43 0.21 17.48
CA GLN A 37 -0.09 1.25 18.44
C GLN A 37 0.77 0.65 19.56
N LYS A 38 1.68 1.45 20.15
CA LYS A 38 2.56 0.98 21.24
C LYS A 38 1.76 0.50 22.45
N GLU A 39 0.57 1.03 22.62
CA GLU A 39 -0.36 0.71 23.70
C GLU A 39 -1.12 -0.61 23.48
N GLU A 40 -1.19 -1.09 22.23
CA GLU A 40 -1.95 -2.28 21.82
C GLU A 40 -1.12 -3.58 21.91
N VAL A 41 0.20 -3.44 22.04
CA VAL A 41 1.16 -4.53 21.93
C VAL A 41 1.99 -4.66 23.21
N SER A 42 2.36 -5.90 23.56
CA SER A 42 3.26 -6.14 24.69
C SER A 42 4.56 -5.33 24.53
N ILE A 43 5.07 -4.82 25.65
CA ILE A 43 6.37 -4.12 25.71
C ILE A 43 7.49 -5.01 25.11
N GLU A 44 7.35 -6.33 25.21
CA GLU A 44 8.30 -7.32 24.68
C GLU A 44 8.42 -7.31 23.15
N THR A 45 7.40 -6.82 22.44
CA THR A 45 7.39 -6.78 20.97
C THR A 45 8.28 -5.68 20.40
N ASP A 46 8.59 -4.66 21.22
CA ASP A 46 9.50 -3.55 20.91
C ASP A 46 9.30 -2.98 19.49
N LEU A 47 8.24 -2.19 19.31
CA LEU A 47 7.88 -1.61 18.02
C LEU A 47 8.82 -0.47 17.63
N MET A 48 9.35 -0.54 16.42
CA MET A 48 10.17 0.48 15.79
C MET A 48 9.53 0.92 14.48
N SER A 49 9.60 2.22 14.19
CA SER A 49 9.09 2.79 12.95
C SER A 49 10.15 3.63 12.26
N GLU A 50 10.22 3.51 10.94
CA GLU A 50 11.17 4.22 10.09
C GLU A 50 10.43 4.93 8.95
N GLU A 51 10.86 6.15 8.64
CA GLU A 51 10.34 6.96 7.53
C GLU A 51 11.47 7.32 6.58
N LEU A 52 11.25 7.09 5.29
CA LEU A 52 12.22 7.31 4.23
C LEU A 52 11.59 8.12 3.10
N PHE A 53 12.38 9.04 2.54
CA PHE A 53 11.98 9.92 1.46
C PHE A 53 13.01 9.85 0.34
N PHE A 54 12.58 9.52 -0.87
CA PHE A 54 13.44 9.40 -2.04
C PHE A 54 12.96 10.37 -3.13
N PRO A 55 13.79 11.34 -3.56
CA PRO A 55 13.48 12.15 -4.72
C PRO A 55 13.57 11.26 -5.98
N VAL A 56 12.50 11.23 -6.77
CA VAL A 56 12.39 10.33 -7.93
C VAL A 56 11.82 11.07 -9.13
N SER A 57 12.28 10.73 -10.32
CA SER A 57 11.77 11.32 -11.57
C SER A 57 11.63 10.30 -12.70
N LYS A 58 11.96 9.04 -12.44
CA LYS A 58 11.90 7.93 -13.40
C LYS A 58 11.57 6.65 -12.66
N THR A 59 11.41 5.55 -13.40
CA THR A 59 11.20 4.23 -12.80
C THR A 59 12.44 3.77 -12.06
N GLU A 60 12.30 3.45 -10.77
CA GLU A 60 13.40 3.06 -9.88
C GLU A 60 12.97 2.01 -8.86
N PHE A 61 13.94 1.19 -8.42
CA PHE A 61 13.75 0.12 -7.44
C PHE A 61 14.40 0.52 -6.11
N PHE A 62 13.69 0.27 -5.02
CA PHE A 62 14.11 0.58 -3.66
C PHE A 62 14.05 -0.68 -2.81
N GLU A 63 15.21 -1.15 -2.35
CA GLU A 63 15.29 -2.17 -1.31
C GLU A 63 15.44 -1.46 0.04
N VAL A 64 14.51 -1.70 0.95
CA VAL A 64 14.57 -1.20 2.32
C VAL A 64 14.67 -2.37 3.28
N LYS A 65 15.67 -2.32 4.17
CA LYS A 65 15.90 -3.32 5.22
C LYS A 65 15.62 -2.69 6.57
N THR A 66 14.97 -3.44 7.45
CA THR A 66 14.76 -3.05 8.84
C THR A 66 16.07 -3.07 9.62
N ASN A 67 16.21 -2.17 10.58
CA ASN A 67 17.29 -2.25 11.55
C ASN A 67 17.18 -3.51 12.43
N GLU A 68 18.33 -4.03 12.86
CA GLU A 68 18.45 -5.19 13.78
C GLU A 68 17.69 -6.47 13.31
N GLU A 69 17.51 -6.66 12.00
CA GLU A 69 16.76 -7.81 11.45
C GLU A 69 15.34 -7.95 12.01
N ARG A 70 14.71 -6.83 12.38
CA ARG A 70 13.33 -6.81 12.89
C ARG A 70 12.33 -7.24 11.83
N ILE A 71 11.25 -7.88 12.27
CA ILE A 71 10.20 -8.37 11.39
C ILE A 71 9.26 -7.21 11.07
N ILE A 72 9.06 -6.92 9.80
CA ILE A 72 8.12 -5.91 9.32
C ILE A 72 6.69 -6.33 9.67
N THR A 73 5.97 -5.43 10.34
CA THR A 73 4.54 -5.58 10.65
C THR A 73 3.67 -4.78 9.70
N SER A 74 4.16 -3.60 9.26
CA SER A 74 3.44 -2.73 8.33
C SER A 74 4.39 -2.01 7.38
N VAL A 75 3.95 -1.80 6.14
CA VAL A 75 4.60 -0.96 5.13
C VAL A 75 3.57 0.00 4.55
N ILE A 76 3.90 1.28 4.48
CA ILE A 76 3.18 2.26 3.67
C ILE A 76 4.15 2.78 2.62
N ALA A 77 3.79 2.73 1.35
CA ALA A 77 4.60 3.30 0.28
C ALA A 77 3.73 4.21 -0.59
N ALA A 78 4.18 5.43 -0.85
CA ALA A 78 3.38 6.46 -1.49
C ALA A 78 4.20 7.41 -2.38
N SER A 79 3.61 7.78 -3.52
CA SER A 79 4.02 8.90 -4.35
C SER A 79 3.38 10.17 -3.78
N ILE A 80 4.18 11.02 -3.13
CA ILE A 80 3.68 12.19 -2.39
C ILE A 80 2.95 13.17 -3.32
N HIS A 81 3.51 13.44 -4.50
CA HIS A 81 2.93 14.37 -5.46
C HIS A 81 2.03 13.69 -6.49
N MET A 82 1.76 12.38 -6.33
CA MET A 82 0.93 11.58 -7.22
C MET A 82 1.41 11.61 -8.68
N GLN A 83 2.71 11.81 -8.91
CA GLN A 83 3.33 11.87 -10.24
C GLN A 83 3.88 10.51 -10.70
N GLY A 84 3.71 9.48 -9.88
CA GLY A 84 4.04 8.13 -10.23
C GLY A 84 3.21 7.13 -9.46
N TYR A 85 3.58 5.88 -9.66
CA TYR A 85 2.91 4.74 -9.08
C TYR A 85 3.89 3.94 -8.25
N VAL A 86 3.36 3.26 -7.25
CA VAL A 86 4.13 2.50 -6.28
C VAL A 86 3.64 1.06 -6.27
N THR A 87 4.56 0.11 -6.20
CA THR A 87 4.25 -1.31 -6.13
C THR A 87 5.25 -1.99 -5.21
N VAL A 88 4.77 -2.83 -4.28
CA VAL A 88 5.65 -3.73 -3.52
C VAL A 88 5.84 -4.98 -4.35
N LEU A 89 7.08 -5.30 -4.67
CA LEU A 89 7.46 -6.43 -5.51
C LEU A 89 7.68 -7.70 -4.69
N SER A 90 8.39 -7.57 -3.57
CA SER A 90 8.75 -8.70 -2.72
C SER A 90 9.00 -8.28 -1.27
N GLY A 91 8.99 -9.24 -0.36
CA GLY A 91 9.17 -9.01 1.08
C GLY A 91 7.95 -8.34 1.73
N GLY A 92 8.20 -7.42 2.65
CA GLY A 92 7.17 -6.73 3.42
C GLY A 92 6.80 -7.49 4.69
N ILE A 93 5.50 -7.65 4.96
CA ILE A 93 5.01 -8.25 6.21
C ILE A 93 5.68 -9.60 6.46
N ASN A 94 6.08 -9.85 7.71
CA ASN A 94 6.75 -11.06 8.15
C ASN A 94 8.14 -11.31 7.52
N HIS A 95 8.73 -10.29 6.89
CA HIS A 95 10.10 -10.30 6.39
C HIS A 95 10.90 -9.17 7.05
N THR A 96 12.22 -9.17 6.88
CA THR A 96 13.13 -8.12 7.38
C THR A 96 13.48 -7.08 6.31
N LYS A 97 12.91 -7.23 5.11
CA LYS A 97 13.13 -6.34 3.98
C LYS A 97 11.89 -6.21 3.11
N VAL A 98 11.80 -5.12 2.37
CA VAL A 98 10.78 -4.89 1.35
C VAL A 98 11.41 -4.29 0.10
N GLU A 99 10.94 -4.74 -1.06
CA GLU A 99 11.34 -4.20 -2.36
C GLU A 99 10.16 -3.42 -2.95
N VAL A 100 10.39 -2.14 -3.23
CA VAL A 100 9.39 -1.21 -3.77
C VAL A 100 9.83 -0.72 -5.14
N LEU A 101 8.93 -0.83 -6.10
CA LEU A 101 9.04 -0.21 -7.41
C LEU A 101 8.29 1.11 -7.41
N TYR A 102 8.99 2.19 -7.77
CA TYR A 102 8.35 3.43 -8.19
C TYR A 102 8.40 3.51 -9.72
N ALA A 103 7.28 3.86 -10.35
CA ALA A 103 7.17 4.07 -11.79
C ALA A 103 6.59 5.46 -12.07
N SER A 104 7.36 6.34 -12.68
CA SER A 104 6.87 7.69 -13.01
C SER A 104 5.82 7.65 -14.12
N LYS A 105 4.79 8.50 -14.00
CA LYS A 105 3.73 8.61 -15.01
C LYS A 105 4.16 9.41 -16.25
N TYR A 106 4.98 10.45 -16.06
CA TYR A 106 5.43 11.37 -17.12
C TYR A 106 6.85 11.92 -16.93
N SER A 107 7.68 11.19 -16.19
CA SER A 107 9.02 11.64 -15.76
C SER A 107 9.02 12.96 -14.97
N PHE A 108 7.88 13.32 -14.38
CA PHE A 108 7.81 14.47 -13.50
C PHE A 108 8.51 14.17 -12.17
N PRO A 109 9.22 15.15 -11.60
CA PRO A 109 9.77 15.02 -10.26
C PRO A 109 8.68 14.70 -9.23
N ASP A 110 9.00 13.78 -8.34
CA ASP A 110 8.16 13.34 -7.24
C ASP A 110 9.02 12.98 -6.02
N ILE A 111 8.36 12.65 -4.93
CA ILE A 111 8.97 12.07 -3.74
C ILE A 111 8.27 10.75 -3.45
N LEU A 112 9.04 9.66 -3.44
CA LEU A 112 8.61 8.38 -2.92
C LEU A 112 8.79 8.40 -1.39
N TYR A 113 7.67 8.25 -0.68
CA TYR A 113 7.62 8.04 0.76
C TYR A 113 7.50 6.55 1.06
N ILE A 114 8.31 6.06 2.00
CA ILE A 114 8.20 4.71 2.54
C ILE A 114 8.21 4.81 4.07
N TYR A 115 7.16 4.29 4.69
CA TYR A 115 7.07 4.04 6.13
C TYR A 115 7.13 2.55 6.38
N ILE A 116 7.93 2.13 7.35
CA ILE A 116 8.01 0.75 7.80
C ILE A 116 7.82 0.72 9.31
N GLN A 117 6.89 -0.12 9.77
CA GLN A 117 6.83 -0.54 11.15
C GLN A 117 7.38 -1.95 11.27
N SER A 118 8.22 -2.18 12.27
CA SER A 118 8.84 -3.46 12.53
C SER A 118 8.89 -3.77 14.03
N ALA A 119 9.03 -5.05 14.35
CA ALA A 119 9.03 -5.60 15.69
C ALA A 119 10.13 -6.64 15.84
N ARG A 120 10.65 -6.85 17.06
CA ARG A 120 11.63 -7.94 17.30
C ARG A 120 11.01 -9.33 17.15
N GLN A 121 9.73 -9.44 17.45
CA GLN A 121 8.94 -10.66 17.29
C GLN A 121 7.60 -10.28 16.70
N PHE A 122 7.05 -11.09 15.80
CA PHE A 122 5.73 -10.80 15.27
C PHE A 122 4.70 -10.87 16.40
N PRO A 123 3.82 -9.87 16.57
CA PRO A 123 2.81 -9.89 17.63
C PRO A 123 1.82 -11.04 17.41
N ASN A 124 1.99 -12.12 18.17
CA ASN A 124 1.10 -13.30 18.13
C ASN A 124 -0.17 -13.13 18.98
N SER A 125 -0.19 -12.14 19.86
CA SER A 125 -1.34 -11.80 20.71
C SER A 125 -1.48 -10.29 20.79
N VAL A 126 -2.44 -9.73 20.06
CA VAL A 126 -3.00 -8.42 20.41
C VAL A 126 -3.70 -8.63 21.75
N ASN A 127 -3.42 -7.79 22.75
CA ASN A 127 -4.06 -7.92 24.06
C ASN A 127 -5.58 -8.04 23.88
N GLU A 128 -6.17 -9.05 24.51
CA GLU A 128 -7.47 -9.67 24.22
C GLU A 128 -8.71 -8.79 24.51
N ASN A 129 -8.61 -7.46 24.35
CA ASN A 129 -9.71 -6.52 24.58
C ASN A 129 -9.90 -5.45 23.47
N ALA A 130 -9.28 -5.61 22.29
CA ALA A 130 -9.51 -4.68 21.18
C ALA A 130 -10.70 -5.04 20.26
N ALA A 131 -11.29 -6.24 20.34
CA ALA A 131 -12.41 -6.60 19.47
C ALA A 131 -13.38 -7.62 20.08
N LYS A 132 -14.16 -7.19 21.09
CA LYS A 132 -15.49 -7.77 21.36
C LYS A 132 -16.55 -7.39 20.31
N THR A 133 -16.11 -6.86 19.16
CA THR A 133 -16.97 -6.40 18.07
C THR A 133 -16.24 -6.55 16.73
N SER A 134 -16.37 -7.73 16.14
CA SER A 134 -16.64 -7.92 14.70
C SER A 134 -16.36 -9.37 14.32
N ILE A 135 -17.19 -10.29 14.83
CA ILE A 135 -17.52 -11.46 14.04
C ILE A 135 -18.34 -10.92 12.85
N GLN A 136 -17.64 -10.57 11.77
CA GLN A 136 -18.26 -10.48 10.45
C GLN A 136 -17.28 -11.08 9.44
N THR A 137 -17.38 -12.41 9.38
CA THR A 137 -17.03 -13.25 8.24
C THR A 137 -17.07 -12.51 6.91
N SER A 138 -15.90 -12.46 6.28
CA SER A 138 -15.65 -12.55 4.83
C SER A 138 -16.83 -12.26 3.90
N PHE A 139 -16.99 -11.01 3.48
CA PHE A 139 -17.39 -10.71 2.11
C PHE A 139 -16.56 -9.51 1.64
N TYR A 140 -15.69 -9.75 0.65
CA TYR A 140 -14.96 -8.71 -0.07
C TYR A 140 -15.97 -7.84 -0.83
N VAL A 141 -16.45 -6.79 -0.19
CA VAL A 141 -17.08 -5.65 -0.87
C VAL A 141 -16.01 -4.55 -0.94
N PRO A 142 -15.67 -4.01 -2.12
CA PRO A 142 -14.71 -2.93 -2.23
C PRO A 142 -15.18 -1.76 -1.38
N LYS A 143 -14.46 -1.46 -0.29
CA LYS A 143 -14.73 -0.27 0.50
C LYS A 143 -14.44 0.95 -0.38
N ARG A 144 -15.39 1.88 -0.42
CA ARG A 144 -15.25 3.13 -1.18
C ARG A 144 -13.94 3.83 -0.78
N PRO A 145 -13.22 4.45 -1.73
CA PRO A 145 -12.06 5.25 -1.40
C PRO A 145 -12.46 6.36 -0.42
N TRP A 146 -11.63 6.59 0.59
CA TRP A 146 -11.88 7.61 1.60
C TRP A 146 -11.79 9.00 0.99
N THR A 147 -12.67 9.89 1.42
CA THR A 147 -12.62 11.31 1.09
C THR A 147 -11.49 12.00 1.86
N MET A 148 -10.95 13.10 1.32
CA MET A 148 -9.90 13.87 2.02
C MET A 148 -10.33 14.38 3.40
N SER A 149 -11.62 14.62 3.61
CA SER A 149 -12.19 14.94 4.92
C SER A 149 -12.10 13.77 5.89
N GLU A 150 -12.34 12.54 5.44
CA GLU A 150 -12.26 11.33 6.26
C GLU A 150 -10.81 11.00 6.62
N MET A 151 -9.87 11.14 5.69
CA MET A 151 -8.44 11.02 6.02
C MET A 151 -8.03 12.05 7.07
N ARG A 152 -8.35 13.35 6.85
CA ARG A 152 -7.98 14.41 7.80
C ARG A 152 -8.59 14.19 9.19
N ALA A 153 -9.85 13.75 9.26
CA ALA A 153 -10.50 13.44 10.54
C ALA A 153 -9.81 12.28 11.27
N ALA A 154 -9.39 11.24 10.56
CA ALA A 154 -8.66 10.12 11.14
C ALA A 154 -7.29 10.54 11.69
N PHE A 155 -6.58 11.44 11.00
CA PHE A 155 -5.27 11.95 11.45
C PHE A 155 -5.35 13.06 12.52
N LEU A 156 -6.49 13.76 12.64
CA LEU A 156 -6.69 14.82 13.64
C LEU A 156 -7.12 14.28 15.02
N HIS A 157 -7.44 13.00 15.14
CA HIS A 157 -7.84 12.39 16.42
C HIS A 157 -6.67 11.95 17.33
N LYS A 158 -5.46 12.51 17.15
CA LYS A 158 -4.37 12.44 18.13
C LYS A 158 -4.07 13.83 18.71
N LYS A 159 -4.91 14.23 19.67
CA LYS A 159 -4.54 15.19 20.72
C LYS A 159 -5.39 14.92 21.97
N SER A 160 -4.81 14.14 22.88
CA SER A 160 -5.00 14.27 24.33
C SER A 160 -3.62 14.23 24.96
#